data_AF-A0A9E3DZM2-F1
#
_entry.id   AF-A0A9E3DZM2-F1
#
_cell.length_a   1.000
_cell.length_b   1.000
_cell.length_c   1.000
_cell.angle_alpha   90.00
_cell.angle_beta   90.00
_cell.angle_gamma   90.00
#
_symmetry.space_group_name_H-M   'P 1'
#
loop_
_entity.id
_entity.type
_entity.pdbx_description
1 polymer ?
#
loop_
_entity_poly.entity_id
_entity_poly.type
_entity_poly.pdbx_seq_one_letter_code
_entity_poly.pdbx_strand_id
1 'polypeptide(L)'
;MPMWLERDRERKLTLLCGAIVAGALIAACAGLLELALGTRLAGTLHLFRDKPTVAGGYLRLSGTFPYANVAAMYFELALPFSLVGLAHAVRRAPRRPAETLLWLLAADALLAATFLTFSRGAWLGLGIGSLAVLLAVGRRLEGRGWINHLRRHRRLVALGCLNLAVVGVSVLLPSHSLLLLRLTSQSDQEWYRASYTVRVPATLPARSQLHLPVTVQNLGPLTWTNAGPNRYTLSYHWLLPSGKFAVFDGLRSRLPTSVAPDGRQAVSALLQTPCAPGRYLLVWDMSQEGVTWFSLKSAVYRRIPVQIAAPPGRQTNLCAGGPVVSSAVSLPATVAEPGRPQLWGAALAMVRRHPLLGVGPDGFRLSYGAYFTPPLQSWDQRILANSLPLELLADVGMLGAGLFALFLALIVWPLIAPLPAGRAPSLWAIALIGALAAFVGHGLVDYMLENHAIFILFWIMCGLAGSLAAHDTERLSYADRH
;
A
#
# COMPACT_ATOMS: atom_id res chain seq x y z
N MET A 1 -0.70 36.70 21.03
CA MET A 1 0.30 36.07 20.11
C MET A 1 1.48 37.03 19.87
N PRO A 2 2.71 36.63 19.48
CA PRO A 2 3.73 37.62 19.08
C PRO A 2 3.25 38.44 17.87
N MET A 3 3.30 39.78 17.91
CA MET A 3 2.73 40.67 16.88
C MET A 3 3.21 40.41 15.44
N TRP A 4 4.42 39.87 15.26
CA TRP A 4 4.95 39.52 13.94
C TRP A 4 4.25 38.31 13.29
N LEU A 5 3.51 37.52 14.07
CA LEU A 5 2.69 36.41 13.57
C LEU A 5 1.36 36.88 12.98
N GLU A 6 0.82 38.01 13.44
CA GLU A 6 -0.48 38.55 13.02
C GLU A 6 -0.44 39.31 11.69
N ARG A 7 0.59 40.17 11.49
CA ARG A 7 0.65 41.08 10.33
C ARG A 7 0.77 40.42 8.96
N ASP A 8 1.16 39.14 8.89
CA ASP A 8 1.41 38.44 7.61
C ASP A 8 0.91 36.98 7.62
N ARG A 9 -0.09 36.70 8.44
CA ARG A 9 -0.54 35.35 8.75
C ARG A 9 -1.11 34.59 7.56
N GLU A 10 -2.02 35.20 6.80
CA GLU A 10 -2.61 34.57 5.61
C GLU A 10 -1.55 34.21 4.58
N ARG A 11 -0.54 35.08 4.41
CA ARG A 11 0.59 34.84 3.53
C ARG A 11 1.42 33.66 4.01
N LYS A 12 1.74 33.59 5.31
CA LYS A 12 2.48 32.47 5.92
C LYS A 12 1.73 31.14 5.79
N LEU A 13 0.43 31.14 6.06
CA LEU A 13 -0.43 29.96 5.87
C LEU A 13 -0.42 29.51 4.40
N THR A 14 -0.57 30.45 3.47
CA THR A 14 -0.53 30.16 2.03
C THR A 14 0.82 29.58 1.61
N LEU A 15 1.93 30.12 2.12
CA LEU A 15 3.28 29.61 1.85
C LEU A 15 3.48 28.20 2.39
N LEU A 16 3.05 27.93 3.63
CA LEU A 16 3.17 26.61 4.26
C LEU A 16 2.33 25.57 3.51
N CYS A 17 1.07 25.88 3.19
CA CYS A 17 0.22 24.99 2.41
C CYS A 17 0.76 24.79 0.98
N GLY A 18 1.30 25.85 0.37
CA GLY A 18 1.99 25.77 -0.92
C GLY A 18 3.21 24.84 -0.87
N ALA A 19 3.99 24.87 0.23
CA ALA A 19 5.12 23.98 0.43
C ALA A 19 4.68 22.51 0.60
N ILE A 20 3.59 22.25 1.33
CA ILE A 20 3.00 20.90 1.45
C ILE A 20 2.63 20.35 0.07
N VAL A 21 1.91 21.14 -0.74
CA VAL A 21 1.49 20.75 -2.09
C VAL A 21 2.71 20.60 -3.01
N ALA A 22 3.68 21.51 -2.96
CA ALA A 22 4.90 21.41 -3.76
C ALA A 22 5.69 20.14 -3.45
N GLY A 23 5.88 19.80 -2.17
CA GLY A 23 6.52 18.55 -1.76
C GLY A 23 5.76 17.32 -2.26
N ALA A 24 4.43 17.34 -2.16
CA ALA A 24 3.58 16.28 -2.69
C ALA A 24 3.72 16.14 -4.22
N LEU A 25 3.76 17.25 -4.96
CA LEU A 25 3.92 17.25 -6.41
C LEU A 25 5.29 16.73 -6.86
N ILE A 26 6.37 17.10 -6.17
CA ILE A 26 7.71 16.59 -6.46
C ILE A 26 7.71 15.05 -6.33
N ALA A 27 7.17 14.53 -5.23
CA ALA A 27 7.08 13.09 -5.03
C ALA A 27 6.13 12.40 -6.03
N ALA A 28 5.00 13.02 -6.37
CA ALA A 28 4.06 12.52 -7.38
C ALA A 28 4.71 12.46 -8.76
N CYS A 29 5.39 13.52 -9.20
CA CYS A 29 6.12 13.58 -10.46
C CYS A 29 7.23 12.53 -10.54
N ALA A 30 8.01 12.36 -9.47
CA ALA A 30 9.03 11.31 -9.40
C ALA A 30 8.41 9.91 -9.60
N GLY A 31 7.25 9.67 -8.98
CA GLY A 31 6.52 8.41 -9.13
C GLY A 31 5.93 8.21 -10.53
N LEU A 32 5.37 9.26 -11.14
CA LEU A 32 4.85 9.21 -12.51
C LEU A 32 5.97 8.97 -13.54
N LEU A 33 7.14 9.59 -13.33
CA LEU A 33 8.32 9.35 -14.16
C LEU A 33 8.82 7.91 -14.04
N GLU A 34 8.80 7.33 -12.83
CA GLU A 34 9.14 5.92 -12.65
C GLU A 34 8.16 4.98 -13.36
N LEU A 35 6.85 5.27 -13.31
CA LEU A 35 5.86 4.50 -14.06
C LEU A 35 6.09 4.58 -15.58
N ALA A 36 6.46 5.77 -16.09
CA ALA A 36 6.68 5.98 -17.52
C ALA A 36 8.00 5.38 -18.03
N LEU A 37 9.08 5.47 -17.25
CA LEU A 37 10.43 5.06 -17.64
C LEU A 37 10.81 3.66 -17.14
N GLY A 38 9.96 3.05 -16.31
CA GLY A 38 10.20 1.77 -15.64
C GLY A 38 11.35 1.85 -14.63
N THR A 39 12.00 0.71 -14.39
CA THR A 39 13.06 0.57 -13.38
C THR A 39 14.35 1.32 -13.71
N ARG A 40 14.45 1.99 -14.87
CA ARG A 40 15.60 2.85 -15.21
C ARG A 40 15.79 3.99 -14.21
N LEU A 41 14.69 4.52 -13.67
CA LEU A 41 14.73 5.57 -12.65
C LEU A 41 14.96 5.00 -11.23
N ALA A 42 14.82 3.69 -11.03
CA ALA A 42 14.93 3.06 -9.72
C ALA A 42 16.32 3.26 -9.09
N GLY A 43 17.37 3.33 -9.91
CA GLY A 43 18.73 3.62 -9.44
C GLY A 43 18.85 5.00 -8.77
N THR A 44 18.22 6.03 -9.33
CA THR A 44 18.21 7.38 -8.77
C THR A 44 17.35 7.48 -7.52
N LEU A 45 16.21 6.77 -7.50
CA LEU A 45 15.31 6.75 -6.35
C LEU A 45 15.85 5.92 -5.17
N HIS A 46 16.93 5.16 -5.35
CA HIS A 46 17.56 4.40 -4.26
C HIS A 46 18.05 5.30 -3.10
N LEU A 47 18.30 6.59 -3.36
CA LEU A 47 18.65 7.55 -2.31
C LEU A 47 17.51 7.78 -1.30
N PHE A 48 16.27 7.47 -1.67
CA PHE A 48 15.09 7.70 -0.84
C PHE A 48 14.44 6.41 -0.34
N ARG A 49 14.70 5.26 -0.98
CA ARG A 49 14.12 3.96 -0.65
C ARG A 49 14.94 2.80 -1.18
N ASP A 50 14.83 1.63 -0.57
CA ASP A 50 15.63 0.46 -0.95
C ASP A 50 15.20 -0.17 -2.28
N LYS A 51 13.89 -0.17 -2.57
CA LYS A 51 13.34 -0.84 -3.76
C LYS A 51 12.05 -0.19 -4.26
N PRO A 52 11.72 -0.34 -5.55
CA PRO A 52 10.41 0.03 -6.07
C PRO A 52 9.29 -0.71 -5.35
N THR A 53 8.15 -0.05 -5.16
CA THR A 53 6.96 -0.72 -4.60
C THR A 53 6.20 -1.42 -5.71
N VAL A 54 5.99 -2.73 -5.58
CA VAL A 54 5.22 -3.53 -6.53
C VAL A 54 4.05 -4.24 -5.85
N ALA A 55 3.05 -4.64 -6.63
CA ALA A 55 2.10 -5.69 -6.25
C ALA A 55 2.13 -6.76 -7.35
N GLY A 56 2.53 -7.98 -6.97
CA GLY A 56 2.93 -8.97 -7.95
C GLY A 56 4.01 -8.42 -8.89
N GLY A 57 3.79 -8.53 -10.20
CA GLY A 57 4.68 -7.99 -11.23
C GLY A 57 4.44 -6.52 -11.61
N TYR A 58 3.56 -5.80 -10.92
CA TYR A 58 3.10 -4.47 -11.32
C TYR A 58 3.63 -3.37 -10.41
N LEU A 59 4.19 -2.33 -11.02
CA LEU A 59 4.71 -1.16 -10.31
C LEU A 59 3.57 -0.32 -9.70
N ARG A 60 3.76 0.15 -8.48
CA ARG A 60 2.84 1.04 -7.75
C ARG A 60 3.51 2.38 -7.52
N LEU A 61 2.78 3.45 -7.79
CA LEU A 61 3.31 4.80 -7.59
C LEU A 61 3.65 5.01 -6.12
N SER A 62 4.91 5.34 -5.88
CA SER A 62 5.46 5.54 -4.54
C SER A 62 6.40 6.74 -4.45
N GLY A 63 6.90 7.25 -5.60
CA GLY A 63 7.72 8.46 -5.63
C GLY A 63 8.98 8.31 -4.77
N THR A 64 9.23 9.29 -3.91
CA THR A 64 10.33 9.27 -2.94
C THR A 64 9.98 8.55 -1.64
N PHE A 65 8.79 7.95 -1.52
CA PHE A 65 8.39 7.24 -0.31
C PHE A 65 8.84 5.77 -0.35
N PRO A 66 9.16 5.16 0.81
CA PRO A 66 9.52 3.75 0.90
C PRO A 66 8.45 2.81 0.36
N TYR A 67 7.18 3.15 0.56
CA TYR A 67 6.03 2.34 0.16
C TYR A 67 4.93 3.18 -0.50
N ALA A 68 4.26 2.60 -1.49
CA ALA A 68 3.12 3.23 -2.18
C ALA A 68 1.97 3.62 -1.24
N ASN A 69 1.72 2.88 -0.16
CA ASN A 69 0.71 3.27 0.83
C ASN A 69 1.07 4.60 1.51
N VAL A 70 2.34 4.78 1.87
CA VAL A 70 2.84 6.01 2.51
C VAL A 70 2.75 7.19 1.55
N ALA A 71 3.09 6.98 0.27
CA ALA A 71 2.89 7.99 -0.76
C ALA A 71 1.41 8.40 -0.87
N ALA A 72 0.51 7.42 -0.89
CA ALA A 72 -0.92 7.66 -0.97
C ALA A 72 -1.43 8.50 0.21
N MET A 73 -1.02 8.14 1.43
CA MET A 73 -1.32 8.92 2.64
C MET A 73 -0.88 10.37 2.47
N TYR A 74 0.35 10.62 2.01
CA TYR A 74 0.86 11.98 1.86
C TYR A 74 0.10 12.78 0.80
N PHE A 75 -0.15 12.19 -0.38
CA PHE A 75 -0.89 12.86 -1.46
C PHE A 75 -2.34 13.16 -1.08
N GLU A 76 -2.99 12.22 -0.42
CA GLU A 76 -4.34 12.36 0.10
C GLU A 76 -4.44 13.50 1.12
N LEU A 77 -3.50 13.60 2.07
CA LEU A 77 -3.47 14.68 3.06
C LEU A 77 -3.12 16.04 2.44
N ALA A 78 -2.34 16.06 1.35
CA ALA A 78 -1.99 17.28 0.63
C ALA A 78 -3.10 17.78 -0.32
N LEU A 79 -3.95 16.89 -0.84
CA LEU A 79 -4.97 17.19 -1.86
C LEU A 79 -5.96 18.29 -1.43
N PRO A 80 -6.51 18.32 -0.20
CA PRO A 80 -7.40 19.41 0.21
C PRO A 80 -6.76 20.79 0.10
N PHE A 81 -5.45 20.91 0.34
CA PHE A 81 -4.73 22.17 0.24
C PHE A 81 -4.55 22.64 -1.21
N SER A 82 -4.36 21.72 -2.17
CA SER A 82 -4.29 22.08 -3.59
C SER A 82 -5.66 22.55 -4.11
N LEU A 83 -6.75 21.94 -3.64
CA LEU A 83 -8.12 22.38 -3.95
C LEU A 83 -8.42 23.78 -3.39
N VAL A 84 -7.91 24.11 -2.21
CA VAL A 84 -8.02 25.47 -1.66
C VAL A 84 -7.18 26.46 -2.46
N GLY A 85 -5.97 26.09 -2.89
CA GLY A 85 -5.15 26.90 -3.80
C GLY A 85 -5.89 27.20 -5.10
N LEU A 86 -6.50 26.17 -5.71
CA LEU A 86 -7.35 26.30 -6.89
C LEU A 86 -8.54 27.23 -6.65
N ALA A 87 -9.24 27.09 -5.53
CA ALA A 87 -10.38 27.94 -5.18
C ALA A 87 -9.99 29.43 -5.07
N HIS A 88 -8.81 29.73 -4.52
CA HIS A 88 -8.29 31.10 -4.49
C HIS A 88 -7.87 31.60 -5.88
N ALA A 89 -7.17 30.76 -6.65
CA ALA A 89 -6.69 31.10 -7.99
C ALA A 89 -7.85 31.40 -8.94
N VAL A 90 -8.92 30.62 -8.87
CA VAL A 90 -10.18 30.83 -9.62
C VAL A 90 -10.75 32.23 -9.41
N ARG A 91 -10.76 32.72 -8.16
CA ARG A 91 -11.27 34.07 -7.85
C ARG A 91 -10.42 35.16 -8.51
N ARG A 92 -9.17 34.84 -8.85
CA ARG A 92 -8.21 35.71 -9.54
C ARG A 92 -8.09 35.41 -11.04
N ALA A 93 -8.78 34.38 -11.55
CA ALA A 93 -8.66 33.88 -12.91
C ALA A 93 -8.81 34.95 -14.01
N PRO A 94 -9.72 35.95 -13.91
CA PRO A 94 -9.83 37.02 -14.91
C PRO A 94 -8.53 37.82 -15.10
N ARG A 95 -7.66 37.85 -14.08
CA ARG A 95 -6.37 38.54 -14.11
C ARG A 95 -5.17 37.60 -14.23
N ARG A 96 -5.31 36.33 -13.81
CA ARG A 96 -4.22 35.33 -13.74
C ARG A 96 -4.71 33.92 -14.11
N PRO A 97 -5.05 33.66 -15.39
CA PRO A 97 -5.56 32.35 -15.80
C PRO A 97 -4.51 31.24 -15.65
N ALA A 98 -3.22 31.54 -15.85
CA ALA A 98 -2.12 30.59 -15.67
C ALA A 98 -2.03 30.05 -14.23
N GLU A 99 -2.28 30.89 -13.21
CA GLU A 99 -2.31 30.46 -11.80
C GLU A 99 -3.42 29.41 -11.57
N THR A 100 -4.59 29.61 -12.19
CA THR A 100 -5.70 28.66 -12.09
C THR A 100 -5.36 27.33 -12.76
N LEU A 101 -4.73 27.37 -13.94
CA LEU A 101 -4.29 26.16 -14.64
C LEU A 101 -3.25 25.38 -13.82
N LEU A 102 -2.27 26.06 -13.21
CA LEU A 102 -1.24 25.42 -12.38
C LEU A 102 -1.84 24.68 -11.17
N TRP A 103 -2.77 25.33 -10.45
CA TRP A 103 -3.42 24.69 -9.32
C TRP A 103 -4.37 23.55 -9.72
N LEU A 104 -4.99 23.64 -10.89
CA LEU A 104 -5.80 22.55 -11.45
C LEU A 104 -4.92 21.34 -11.75
N LEU A 105 -3.83 21.54 -12.52
CA LEU A 105 -2.86 20.50 -12.83
C LEU A 105 -2.24 19.89 -11.57
N ALA A 106 -2.00 20.70 -10.54
CA ALA A 106 -1.50 20.22 -9.25
C ALA A 106 -2.52 19.29 -8.55
N ALA A 107 -3.78 19.70 -8.45
CA ALA A 107 -4.82 18.87 -7.85
C ALA A 107 -5.01 17.56 -8.62
N ASP A 108 -5.01 17.62 -9.95
CA ASP A 108 -5.16 16.46 -10.82
C ASP A 108 -3.96 15.50 -10.69
N ALA A 109 -2.74 16.03 -10.67
CA ALA A 109 -1.53 15.23 -10.51
C ALA A 109 -1.53 14.48 -9.16
N LEU A 110 -1.94 15.15 -8.07
CA LEU A 110 -2.06 14.51 -6.75
C LEU A 110 -3.16 13.45 -6.72
N LEU A 111 -4.31 13.72 -7.33
CA LEU A 111 -5.41 12.77 -7.41
C LEU A 111 -5.00 11.53 -8.22
N ALA A 112 -4.45 11.73 -9.42
CA ALA A 112 -3.96 10.64 -10.26
C ALA A 112 -2.85 9.84 -9.57
N ALA A 113 -1.90 10.53 -8.91
CA ALA A 113 -0.85 9.87 -8.15
C ALA A 113 -1.41 9.01 -7.00
N THR A 114 -2.41 9.53 -6.27
CA THR A 114 -3.11 8.78 -5.22
C THR A 114 -3.74 7.51 -5.76
N PHE A 115 -4.39 7.57 -6.92
CA PHE A 115 -5.02 6.40 -7.56
C PHE A 115 -3.97 5.37 -8.02
N LEU A 116 -2.88 5.83 -8.63
CA LEU A 116 -1.78 4.99 -9.13
C LEU A 116 -0.92 4.36 -8.02
N THR A 117 -1.13 4.76 -6.76
CA THR A 117 -0.57 4.02 -5.61
C THR A 117 -1.26 2.67 -5.39
N PHE A 118 -2.49 2.50 -5.91
CA PHE A 118 -3.37 1.36 -5.65
C PHE A 118 -3.55 1.08 -4.14
N SER A 119 -3.58 2.14 -3.32
CA SER A 119 -3.82 2.05 -1.87
C SER A 119 -5.31 2.07 -1.57
N ARG A 120 -5.82 0.98 -0.96
CA ARG A 120 -7.21 0.90 -0.48
C ARG A 120 -7.55 1.93 0.59
N GLY A 121 -6.60 2.17 1.51
CA GLY A 121 -6.77 3.14 2.60
C GLY A 121 -6.98 4.56 2.08
N ALA A 122 -6.33 4.91 0.97
CA ALA A 122 -6.48 6.23 0.38
C ALA A 122 -7.89 6.51 -0.15
N TRP A 123 -8.59 5.50 -0.66
CA TRP A 123 -9.98 5.65 -1.09
C TRP A 123 -10.92 5.87 0.09
N LEU A 124 -10.71 5.09 1.16
CA LEU A 124 -11.49 5.21 2.38
C LEU A 124 -11.32 6.59 3.01
N GLY A 125 -10.07 7.04 3.14
CA GLY A 125 -9.80 8.35 3.71
C GLY A 125 -10.22 9.51 2.79
N LEU A 126 -10.06 9.43 1.46
CA LEU A 126 -10.61 10.44 0.53
C LEU A 126 -12.14 10.52 0.65
N GLY A 127 -12.82 9.38 0.78
CA GLY A 127 -14.27 9.31 0.97
C GLY A 127 -14.70 9.96 2.29
N ILE A 128 -14.07 9.58 3.40
CA ILE A 128 -14.36 10.13 4.74
C ILE A 128 -14.01 11.63 4.81
N GLY A 129 -12.87 12.04 4.25
CA GLY A 129 -12.45 13.43 4.15
C GLY A 129 -13.41 14.28 3.34
N SER A 130 -13.86 13.79 2.19
CA SER A 130 -14.86 14.46 1.36
C SER A 130 -16.20 14.60 2.08
N LEU A 131 -16.66 13.55 2.77
CA LEU A 131 -17.88 13.59 3.58
C LEU A 131 -17.76 14.61 4.72
N ALA A 132 -16.63 14.65 5.43
CA ALA A 132 -16.40 15.62 6.49
C ALA A 132 -16.44 17.06 5.98
N VAL A 133 -15.86 17.33 4.81
CA VAL A 133 -15.95 18.63 4.13
C VAL A 133 -17.39 18.96 3.77
N LEU A 134 -18.15 18.02 3.19
CA LEU A 134 -19.54 18.22 2.82
C LEU A 134 -20.42 18.54 4.05
N LEU A 135 -20.23 17.85 5.16
CA LEU A 135 -20.95 18.10 6.41
C LEU A 135 -20.56 19.45 7.03
N ALA A 136 -19.27 19.79 7.04
CA ALA A 136 -18.78 21.06 7.57
C ALA A 136 -19.26 22.25 6.75
N VAL A 137 -19.33 22.12 5.42
CA VAL A 137 -19.87 23.13 4.52
C VAL A 137 -21.40 23.16 4.61
N GLY A 138 -22.07 22.01 4.61
CA GLY A 138 -23.53 21.87 4.63
C GLY A 138 -24.17 22.51 5.86
N ARG A 139 -23.68 22.18 7.07
CA ARG A 139 -24.13 22.78 8.34
C ARG A 139 -23.95 24.30 8.39
N ARG A 140 -23.07 24.85 7.56
CA ARG A 140 -22.73 26.28 7.53
C ARG A 140 -23.37 27.04 6.37
N LEU A 141 -23.99 26.33 5.42
CA LEU A 141 -24.78 26.89 4.32
C LEU A 141 -26.29 26.87 4.59
N GLU A 142 -26.74 26.28 5.69
CA GLU A 142 -28.11 26.42 6.20
C GLU A 142 -28.42 27.92 6.38
N GLY A 143 -29.14 28.50 5.41
CA GLY A 143 -29.47 29.93 5.32
C GLY A 143 -29.04 30.65 4.03
N ARG A 144 -28.08 30.12 3.26
CA ARG A 144 -27.67 30.67 1.94
C ARG A 144 -27.68 29.56 0.90
N GLY A 145 -28.81 29.39 0.19
CA GLY A 145 -29.10 28.29 -0.73
C GLY A 145 -27.90 27.79 -1.55
N TRP A 146 -27.39 26.61 -1.18
CA TRP A 146 -26.22 25.93 -1.78
C TRP A 146 -26.30 25.81 -3.31
N ILE A 147 -27.50 25.62 -3.84
CA ILE A 147 -27.82 25.54 -5.29
C ILE A 147 -27.38 26.80 -6.04
N ASN A 148 -27.56 27.99 -5.46
CA ASN A 148 -27.19 29.25 -6.11
C ASN A 148 -25.66 29.40 -6.19
N HIS A 149 -24.92 28.84 -5.24
CA HIS A 149 -23.47 28.89 -5.22
C HIS A 149 -22.84 27.91 -6.22
N LEU A 150 -23.39 26.69 -6.34
CA LEU A 150 -23.02 25.72 -7.38
C LEU A 150 -23.31 26.27 -8.79
N ARG A 151 -24.47 26.89 -8.99
CA ARG A 151 -24.80 27.54 -10.28
C ARG A 151 -23.81 28.64 -10.64
N ARG A 152 -23.36 29.43 -9.67
CA ARG A 152 -22.36 30.50 -9.87
C ARG A 152 -21.00 29.96 -10.30
N HIS A 153 -20.63 28.74 -9.90
CA HIS A 153 -19.35 28.10 -10.22
C HIS A 153 -19.46 26.87 -11.15
N ARG A 154 -20.57 26.74 -11.87
CA ARG A 154 -20.89 25.57 -12.71
C ARG A 154 -19.81 25.12 -13.68
N ARG A 155 -19.01 26.05 -14.23
CA ARG A 155 -17.91 25.73 -15.16
C ARG A 155 -16.77 24.95 -14.49
N LEU A 156 -16.47 25.27 -13.23
CA LEU A 156 -15.40 24.61 -12.46
C LEU A 156 -15.86 23.27 -11.92
N VAL A 157 -17.12 23.20 -11.49
CA VAL A 157 -17.75 21.93 -11.12
C VAL A 157 -17.76 21.00 -12.33
N ALA A 158 -18.12 21.50 -13.51
CA ALA A 158 -18.08 20.72 -14.74
C ALA A 158 -16.66 20.27 -15.13
N LEU A 159 -15.65 21.16 -15.02
CA LEU A 159 -14.25 20.79 -15.28
C LEU A 159 -13.73 19.76 -14.27
N GLY A 160 -14.03 19.93 -12.98
CA GLY A 160 -13.67 18.97 -11.93
C GLY A 160 -14.36 17.62 -12.11
N CYS A 161 -15.65 17.60 -12.44
CA CYS A 161 -16.39 16.37 -12.74
C CYS A 161 -15.88 15.68 -14.02
N LEU A 162 -15.58 16.45 -15.07
CA LEU A 162 -15.01 15.91 -16.31
C LEU A 162 -13.63 15.30 -16.06
N ASN A 163 -12.79 15.95 -15.24
CA ASN A 163 -11.47 15.43 -14.91
C ASN A 163 -11.54 14.20 -14.00
N LEU A 164 -12.42 14.20 -12.99
CA LEU A 164 -12.74 13.01 -12.19
C LEU A 164 -13.24 11.86 -13.06
N ALA A 165 -14.04 12.14 -14.09
CA ALA A 165 -14.48 11.15 -15.06
C ALA A 165 -13.30 10.66 -15.94
N VAL A 166 -12.39 11.53 -16.38
CA VAL A 166 -11.20 11.13 -17.15
C VAL A 166 -10.26 10.29 -16.31
N VAL A 167 -9.96 10.68 -15.07
CA VAL A 167 -9.14 9.90 -14.13
C VAL A 167 -9.84 8.57 -13.83
N GLY A 168 -11.14 8.61 -13.52
CA GLY A 168 -11.95 7.43 -13.27
C GLY A 168 -11.97 6.46 -14.43
N VAL A 169 -12.22 6.94 -15.66
CA VAL A 169 -12.19 6.12 -16.89
C VAL A 169 -10.78 5.59 -17.15
N SER A 170 -9.74 6.41 -17.02
CA SER A 170 -8.34 5.98 -17.21
C SER A 170 -7.96 4.85 -16.26
N VAL A 171 -8.49 4.89 -15.04
CA VAL A 171 -8.27 3.90 -13.98
C VAL A 171 -9.14 2.65 -14.18
N LEU A 172 -10.30 2.80 -14.82
CA LEU A 172 -11.22 1.71 -15.18
C LEU A 172 -10.90 1.06 -16.54
N LEU A 173 -9.91 1.55 -17.27
CA LEU A 173 -9.48 0.93 -18.53
C LEU A 173 -9.05 -0.53 -18.26
N PRO A 174 -9.41 -1.49 -19.13
CA PRO A 174 -9.14 -2.93 -18.96
C PRO A 174 -7.66 -3.31 -18.73
N SER A 175 -6.73 -2.40 -19.05
CA SER A 175 -5.30 -2.51 -18.75
C SER A 175 -4.96 -2.44 -17.25
N HIS A 176 -5.92 -2.11 -16.37
CA HIS A 176 -5.74 -2.01 -14.92
C HIS A 176 -6.44 -3.12 -14.13
N SER A 177 -6.38 -4.38 -14.61
CA SER A 177 -6.76 -5.57 -13.82
C SER A 177 -6.18 -5.57 -12.40
N LEU A 178 -5.01 -4.94 -12.21
CA LEU A 178 -4.39 -4.72 -10.91
C LEU A 178 -5.28 -3.97 -9.91
N LEU A 179 -6.00 -2.91 -10.32
CA LEU A 179 -6.80 -2.13 -9.38
C LEU A 179 -7.90 -2.99 -8.79
N LEU A 180 -8.65 -3.70 -9.63
CA LEU A 180 -9.72 -4.60 -9.20
C LEU A 180 -9.18 -5.70 -8.29
N LEU A 181 -8.02 -6.27 -8.64
CA LEU A 181 -7.33 -7.23 -7.78
C LEU A 181 -6.93 -6.62 -6.44
N ARG A 182 -6.40 -5.40 -6.42
CA ARG A 182 -6.02 -4.70 -5.19
C ARG A 182 -7.20 -4.26 -4.35
N LEU A 183 -8.36 -3.99 -4.95
CA LEU A 183 -9.60 -3.70 -4.22
C LEU A 183 -10.14 -4.97 -3.55
N THR A 184 -10.01 -6.13 -4.20
CA THR A 184 -10.59 -7.41 -3.74
C THR A 184 -9.64 -8.28 -2.89
N SER A 185 -8.33 -8.04 -2.94
CA SER A 185 -7.31 -8.82 -2.20
C SER A 185 -6.47 -7.98 -1.25
N GLN A 186 -6.04 -8.55 -0.12
CA GLN A 186 -5.22 -7.85 0.87
C GLN A 186 -3.74 -7.82 0.48
N SER A 187 -3.22 -8.97 0.05
CA SER A 187 -1.86 -9.19 -0.43
C SER A 187 -1.91 -9.79 -1.84
N ASP A 188 -0.75 -9.93 -2.47
CA ASP A 188 -0.62 -10.63 -3.74
C ASP A 188 -0.44 -12.16 -3.56
N GLN A 189 -0.49 -12.68 -2.33
CA GLN A 189 -0.22 -14.08 -2.03
C GLN A 189 -1.22 -15.02 -2.74
N GLU A 190 -2.50 -14.66 -2.71
CA GLU A 190 -3.57 -15.40 -3.40
C GLU A 190 -3.50 -15.27 -4.93
N TRP A 191 -2.66 -14.37 -5.46
CA TRP A 191 -2.51 -14.22 -6.90
C TRP A 191 -1.65 -15.33 -7.51
N TYR A 192 -0.79 -15.95 -6.69
CA TYR A 192 0.21 -16.93 -7.08
C TYR A 192 -0.15 -18.32 -6.55
N ARG A 193 -1.30 -18.84 -7.01
CA ARG A 193 -1.79 -20.17 -6.63
C ARG A 193 -1.89 -21.09 -7.84
N ALA A 194 -1.34 -22.29 -7.68
CA ALA A 194 -1.32 -23.32 -8.71
C ALA A 194 -1.53 -24.70 -8.09
N SER A 195 -2.07 -25.64 -8.87
CA SER A 195 -2.00 -27.06 -8.55
C SER A 195 -1.26 -27.82 -9.65
N TYR A 196 -0.61 -28.92 -9.25
CA TYR A 196 0.25 -29.73 -10.11
C TYR A 196 -0.20 -31.18 -10.06
N THR A 197 -0.47 -31.76 -11.22
CA THR A 197 -0.75 -33.19 -11.37
C THR A 197 0.33 -33.82 -12.24
N VAL A 198 1.09 -34.74 -11.66
CA VAL A 198 2.23 -35.41 -12.32
C VAL A 198 2.48 -36.75 -11.64
N ARG A 199 2.91 -37.75 -12.43
CA ARG A 199 3.46 -39.01 -11.91
C ARG A 199 4.97 -38.96 -12.01
N VAL A 200 5.65 -39.00 -10.87
CA VAL A 200 7.11 -39.00 -10.78
C VAL A 200 7.56 -40.39 -10.31
N PRO A 201 8.51 -41.06 -11.02
CA PRO A 201 9.08 -42.31 -10.54
C PRO A 201 9.73 -42.15 -9.16
N ALA A 202 9.58 -43.16 -8.30
CA ALA A 202 10.17 -43.12 -6.96
C ALA A 202 11.71 -43.11 -6.97
N THR A 203 12.31 -43.67 -8.03
CA THR A 203 13.76 -43.73 -8.22
C THR A 203 14.13 -43.18 -9.59
N LEU A 204 15.12 -42.29 -9.64
CA LEU A 204 15.66 -41.72 -10.87
C LEU A 204 17.20 -41.81 -10.86
N PRO A 205 17.85 -41.99 -12.02
CA PRO A 205 19.30 -41.94 -12.10
C PRO A 205 19.84 -40.52 -11.87
N ALA A 206 21.02 -40.40 -11.27
CA ALA A 206 21.72 -39.12 -11.14
C ALA A 206 22.13 -38.54 -12.50
N ARG A 207 22.22 -37.21 -12.59
CA ARG A 207 22.61 -36.46 -13.82
C ARG A 207 21.78 -36.80 -15.07
N SER A 208 20.54 -37.23 -14.89
CA SER A 208 19.65 -37.54 -16.00
C SER A 208 18.74 -36.36 -16.32
N GLN A 209 18.37 -36.25 -17.59
CA GLN A 209 17.32 -35.35 -18.06
C GLN A 209 16.14 -36.17 -18.56
N LEU A 210 14.94 -35.82 -18.12
CA LEU A 210 13.73 -36.55 -18.47
C LEU A 210 12.56 -35.59 -18.67
N HIS A 211 11.76 -35.88 -19.70
CA HIS A 211 10.53 -35.14 -19.98
C HIS A 211 9.38 -35.76 -19.18
N LEU A 212 8.74 -34.95 -18.33
CA LEU A 212 7.58 -35.37 -17.57
C LEU A 212 6.36 -34.54 -17.98
N PRO A 213 5.22 -35.17 -18.32
CA PRO A 213 3.99 -34.44 -18.54
C PRO A 213 3.45 -33.96 -17.19
N VAL A 214 3.47 -32.65 -16.97
CA VAL A 214 2.92 -32.01 -15.78
C VAL A 214 1.68 -31.23 -16.20
N THR A 215 0.53 -31.57 -15.63
CA THR A 215 -0.67 -30.74 -15.77
C THR A 215 -0.67 -29.69 -14.67
N VAL A 216 -0.62 -28.42 -15.07
CA VAL A 216 -0.75 -27.27 -14.17
C VAL A 216 -2.17 -26.73 -14.24
N GLN A 217 -2.73 -26.30 -13.10
CA GLN A 217 -3.99 -25.57 -13.04
C GLN A 217 -3.77 -24.20 -12.40
N ASN A 218 -4.30 -23.16 -13.03
CA ASN A 218 -4.31 -21.82 -12.48
C ASN A 218 -5.43 -21.68 -11.45
N LEU A 219 -5.06 -21.47 -10.19
CA LEU A 219 -6.01 -21.22 -9.10
C LEU A 219 -6.00 -19.75 -8.66
N GLY A 220 -5.21 -18.92 -9.34
CA GLY A 220 -5.13 -17.49 -9.12
C GLY A 220 -6.05 -16.72 -10.07
N PRO A 221 -6.24 -15.41 -9.81
CA PRO A 221 -7.09 -14.54 -10.60
C PRO A 221 -6.36 -13.90 -11.80
N LEU A 222 -5.04 -14.13 -11.93
CA LEU A 222 -4.22 -13.61 -13.02
C LEU A 222 -4.09 -14.63 -14.14
N THR A 223 -4.31 -14.22 -15.39
CA THR A 223 -3.94 -15.03 -16.56
C THR A 223 -2.43 -15.19 -16.62
N TRP A 224 -1.96 -16.43 -16.70
CA TRP A 224 -0.56 -16.74 -16.87
C TRP A 224 -0.17 -16.58 -18.35
N THR A 225 0.54 -15.51 -18.67
CA THR A 225 1.02 -15.28 -20.03
C THR A 225 2.20 -16.19 -20.36
N ASN A 226 2.20 -16.78 -21.55
CA ASN A 226 3.31 -17.64 -22.03
C ASN A 226 4.42 -16.87 -22.75
N ALA A 227 4.24 -15.57 -23.00
CA ALA A 227 5.15 -14.72 -23.76
C ALA A 227 5.51 -13.42 -23.01
N GLY A 228 6.57 -12.76 -23.46
CA GLY A 228 7.09 -11.53 -22.88
C GLY A 228 8.18 -11.71 -21.81
N PRO A 229 8.71 -10.60 -21.28
CA PRO A 229 9.79 -10.62 -20.29
C PRO A 229 9.36 -11.24 -18.96
N ASN A 230 8.14 -10.95 -18.49
CA ASN A 230 7.59 -11.44 -17.22
C ASN A 230 6.61 -12.61 -17.41
N ARG A 231 6.89 -13.47 -18.40
CA ARG A 231 6.08 -14.65 -18.70
C ARG A 231 6.09 -15.65 -17.54
N TYR A 232 5.10 -16.54 -17.53
CA TYR A 232 5.00 -17.61 -16.56
C TYR A 232 5.66 -18.89 -17.10
N THR A 233 6.44 -19.55 -16.26
CA THR A 233 7.12 -20.81 -16.57
C THR A 233 6.88 -21.83 -15.47
N LEU A 234 6.86 -23.10 -15.85
CA LEU A 234 6.92 -24.21 -14.90
C LEU A 234 8.39 -24.56 -14.65
N SER A 235 8.77 -24.72 -13.39
CA SER A 235 10.08 -25.24 -12.99
C SER A 235 9.92 -26.07 -11.71
N TYR A 236 11.01 -26.35 -11.02
CA TYR A 236 11.05 -27.17 -9.84
C TYR A 236 12.25 -26.81 -8.95
N HIS A 237 12.18 -27.28 -7.72
CA HIS A 237 13.27 -27.24 -6.75
C HIS A 237 13.60 -28.65 -6.28
N TRP A 238 14.88 -28.89 -6.00
CA TRP A 238 15.31 -30.07 -5.27
C TRP A 238 15.68 -29.68 -3.85
N LEU A 239 15.02 -30.29 -2.87
CA LEU A 239 15.34 -30.12 -1.46
C LEU A 239 16.02 -31.37 -0.90
N LEU A 240 16.85 -31.16 0.10
CA LEU A 240 17.30 -32.22 1.00
C LEU A 240 16.16 -32.62 1.94
N PRO A 241 16.24 -33.79 2.60
CA PRO A 241 15.26 -34.18 3.63
C PRO A 241 15.16 -33.17 4.78
N SER A 242 16.20 -32.38 5.02
CA SER A 242 16.22 -31.26 5.97
C SER A 242 15.37 -30.05 5.54
N GLY A 243 14.87 -30.02 4.30
CA GLY A 243 14.10 -28.91 3.72
C GLY A 243 14.95 -27.82 3.06
N LYS A 244 16.28 -27.85 3.22
CA LYS A 244 17.21 -26.93 2.53
C LYS A 244 17.30 -27.25 1.05
N PHE A 245 17.54 -26.24 0.20
CA PHE A 245 17.73 -26.47 -1.23
C PHE A 245 19.04 -27.22 -1.51
N ALA A 246 18.92 -28.30 -2.28
CA ALA A 246 20.01 -28.89 -3.03
C ALA A 246 20.14 -28.28 -4.43
N VAL A 247 19.01 -27.88 -5.02
CA VAL A 247 18.95 -27.06 -6.24
C VAL A 247 17.79 -26.08 -6.08
N PHE A 248 18.12 -24.79 -6.02
CA PHE A 248 17.11 -23.73 -5.98
C PHE A 248 16.55 -23.40 -7.36
N ASP A 249 17.37 -23.33 -8.42
CA ASP A 249 16.89 -22.92 -9.74
C ASP A 249 16.85 -24.12 -10.71
N GLY A 250 15.68 -24.75 -10.83
CA GLY A 250 15.45 -25.83 -11.79
C GLY A 250 15.26 -25.32 -13.23
N LEU A 251 15.37 -26.22 -14.19
CA LEU A 251 15.20 -25.88 -15.61
C LEU A 251 13.80 -25.33 -15.91
N ARG A 252 13.73 -24.23 -16.68
CA ARG A 252 12.49 -23.57 -17.07
C ARG A 252 11.80 -24.32 -18.21
N SER A 253 10.53 -24.66 -18.02
CA SER A 253 9.65 -25.23 -19.04
C SER A 253 8.58 -24.21 -19.41
N ARG A 254 8.54 -23.82 -20.69
CA ARG A 254 7.60 -22.80 -21.18
C ARG A 254 6.17 -23.36 -21.27
N LEU A 255 5.19 -22.54 -20.93
CA LEU A 255 3.79 -22.86 -21.17
C LEU A 255 3.51 -22.85 -22.69
N PRO A 256 2.85 -23.88 -23.25
CA PRO A 256 2.49 -23.88 -24.68
C PRO A 256 1.57 -22.72 -25.06
N THR A 257 0.59 -22.40 -24.21
CA THR A 257 -0.38 -21.31 -24.36
C THR A 257 -0.55 -20.58 -23.03
N SER A 258 -1.15 -19.39 -23.09
CA SER A 258 -1.50 -18.65 -21.88
C SER A 258 -2.65 -19.35 -21.13
N VAL A 259 -2.60 -19.35 -19.80
CA VAL A 259 -3.56 -20.07 -18.94
C VAL A 259 -4.40 -19.07 -18.16
N ALA A 260 -5.67 -18.92 -18.54
CA ALA A 260 -6.64 -18.10 -17.81
C ALA A 260 -6.90 -18.63 -16.40
N PRO A 261 -7.50 -17.82 -15.49
CA PRO A 261 -8.00 -18.31 -14.20
C PRO A 261 -8.82 -19.59 -14.35
N ASP A 262 -8.66 -20.54 -13.42
CA ASP A 262 -9.22 -21.90 -13.43
C ASP A 262 -8.79 -22.82 -14.59
N GLY A 263 -8.09 -22.28 -15.58
CA GLY A 263 -7.58 -23.00 -16.74
C GLY A 263 -6.54 -24.06 -16.39
N ARG A 264 -6.44 -25.09 -17.24
CA ARG A 264 -5.48 -26.19 -17.11
C ARG A 264 -4.61 -26.28 -18.35
N GLN A 265 -3.34 -26.59 -18.16
CA GLN A 265 -2.39 -26.76 -19.25
C GLN A 265 -1.46 -27.95 -18.97
N ALA A 266 -1.31 -28.83 -19.95
CA ALA A 266 -0.27 -29.85 -19.94
C ALA A 266 1.05 -29.23 -20.43
N VAL A 267 2.11 -29.42 -19.66
CA VAL A 267 3.47 -28.93 -19.96
C VAL A 267 4.39 -30.14 -20.02
N SER A 268 5.14 -30.28 -21.11
CA SER A 268 6.24 -31.26 -21.19
C SER A 268 7.45 -30.68 -20.46
N ALA A 269 7.57 -30.97 -19.17
CA ALA A 269 8.56 -30.37 -18.30
C ALA A 269 9.90 -31.11 -18.40
N LEU A 270 11.00 -30.39 -18.59
CA LEU A 270 12.35 -30.95 -18.62
C LEU A 270 12.93 -31.00 -17.20
N LEU A 271 12.91 -32.17 -16.57
CA LEU A 271 13.46 -32.41 -15.25
C LEU A 271 14.93 -32.86 -15.35
N GLN A 272 15.83 -32.20 -14.63
CA GLN A 272 17.22 -32.57 -14.46
C GLN A 272 17.46 -33.03 -13.03
N THR A 273 17.97 -34.25 -12.87
CA THR A 273 18.21 -34.82 -11.54
C THR A 273 19.54 -34.32 -10.94
N PRO A 274 19.63 -34.21 -9.60
CA PRO A 274 20.86 -33.87 -8.91
C PRO A 274 22.01 -34.81 -9.27
N CYS A 275 23.23 -34.32 -9.09
CA CYS A 275 24.41 -35.13 -9.36
C CYS A 275 24.70 -36.18 -8.29
N ALA A 276 24.55 -35.83 -7.01
CA ALA A 276 24.86 -36.74 -5.92
C ALA A 276 23.70 -37.74 -5.74
N PRO A 277 23.99 -39.05 -5.62
CA PRO A 277 22.99 -40.02 -5.19
C PRO A 277 22.50 -39.73 -3.78
N GLY A 278 21.24 -40.04 -3.49
CA GLY A 278 20.65 -39.79 -2.17
C GLY A 278 19.14 -39.58 -2.20
N ARG A 279 18.58 -39.32 -1.03
CA ARG A 279 17.16 -38.99 -0.86
C ARG A 279 16.95 -37.50 -1.06
N TYR A 280 16.02 -37.14 -1.94
CA TYR A 280 15.64 -35.76 -2.21
C TYR A 280 14.13 -35.59 -2.15
N LEU A 281 13.70 -34.34 -2.03
CA LEU A 281 12.30 -33.93 -2.18
C LEU A 281 12.19 -33.03 -3.40
N LEU A 282 11.43 -33.46 -4.39
CA LEU A 282 11.09 -32.67 -5.58
C LEU A 282 9.88 -31.80 -5.27
N VAL A 283 9.98 -30.50 -5.60
CA VAL A 283 8.87 -29.56 -5.51
C VAL A 283 8.66 -28.92 -6.87
N TRP A 284 7.51 -29.16 -7.50
CA TRP A 284 7.10 -28.42 -8.70
C TRP A 284 6.64 -27.03 -8.32
N ASP A 285 7.06 -26.03 -9.08
CA ASP A 285 6.70 -24.64 -8.82
C ASP A 285 6.54 -23.81 -10.10
N MET A 286 5.53 -22.95 -10.09
CA MET A 286 5.34 -21.92 -11.10
C MET A 286 6.23 -20.73 -10.76
N SER A 287 6.77 -20.10 -11.79
CA SER A 287 7.58 -18.88 -11.69
C SER A 287 7.02 -17.84 -12.63
N GLN A 288 6.86 -16.62 -12.15
CA GLN A 288 6.74 -15.45 -13.00
C GLN A 288 8.15 -14.87 -13.18
N GLU A 289 8.69 -14.97 -14.39
CA GLU A 289 10.05 -14.57 -14.70
C GLU A 289 10.32 -13.12 -14.29
N GLY A 290 11.44 -12.88 -13.60
CA GLY A 290 11.82 -11.55 -13.10
C GLY A 290 10.96 -11.00 -11.94
N VAL A 291 9.96 -11.75 -11.46
CA VAL A 291 9.03 -11.31 -10.41
C VAL A 291 9.12 -12.18 -9.17
N THR A 292 8.66 -13.44 -9.24
CA THR A 292 8.61 -14.32 -8.07
C THR A 292 8.35 -15.77 -8.44
N TRP A 293 8.77 -16.67 -7.56
CA TRP A 293 8.28 -18.03 -7.46
C TRP A 293 6.95 -18.06 -6.70
N PHE A 294 6.04 -18.97 -7.05
CA PHE A 294 4.72 -19.05 -6.42
C PHE A 294 4.85 -19.56 -4.98
N SER A 295 5.70 -20.55 -4.74
CA SER A 295 5.96 -21.11 -3.41
C SER A 295 6.49 -20.07 -2.42
N LEU A 296 7.24 -19.06 -2.87
CA LEU A 296 7.74 -17.97 -2.03
C LEU A 296 6.65 -16.96 -1.63
N LYS A 297 5.54 -16.91 -2.37
CA LYS A 297 4.40 -16.02 -2.10
C LYS A 297 3.32 -16.71 -1.28
N SER A 298 2.87 -17.87 -1.73
CA SER A 298 1.73 -18.57 -1.12
C SER A 298 2.13 -19.59 -0.05
N ALA A 299 3.40 -20.01 0.00
CA ALA A 299 3.84 -21.17 0.79
C ALA A 299 3.05 -22.46 0.49
N VAL A 300 2.38 -22.54 -0.66
CA VAL A 300 1.60 -23.71 -1.10
C VAL A 300 2.44 -24.52 -2.08
N TYR A 301 2.90 -25.68 -1.64
CA TYR A 301 3.66 -26.62 -2.47
C TYR A 301 3.57 -28.05 -1.94
N ARG A 302 3.84 -29.03 -2.81
CA ARG A 302 3.90 -30.45 -2.44
C ARG A 302 5.33 -30.97 -2.59
N ARG A 303 5.83 -31.61 -1.54
CA ARG A 303 7.12 -32.31 -1.52
C ARG A 303 6.91 -33.75 -2.00
N ILE A 304 7.56 -34.14 -3.09
CA ILE A 304 7.52 -35.49 -3.65
C ILE A 304 8.85 -36.19 -3.31
N PRO A 305 8.86 -37.24 -2.47
CA PRO A 305 10.07 -37.99 -2.18
C PRO A 305 10.59 -38.70 -3.44
N VAL A 306 11.87 -38.53 -3.74
CA VAL A 306 12.54 -39.20 -4.87
C VAL A 306 13.91 -39.70 -4.42
N GLN A 307 14.22 -40.95 -4.76
CA GLN A 307 15.54 -41.54 -4.59
C GLN A 307 16.38 -41.30 -5.85
N ILE A 308 17.52 -40.63 -5.71
CA ILE A 308 18.50 -40.50 -6.78
C ILE A 308 19.50 -41.65 -6.66
N ALA A 309 19.54 -42.51 -7.67
CA ALA A 309 20.43 -43.66 -7.76
C ALA A 309 21.74 -43.27 -8.45
N ALA A 310 22.83 -43.96 -8.07
CA ALA A 310 24.12 -43.81 -8.75
C ALA A 310 23.99 -44.20 -10.24
N PRO A 311 24.70 -43.49 -11.14
CA PRO A 311 24.69 -43.87 -12.55
C PRO A 311 25.28 -45.27 -12.72
N PRO A 312 24.75 -46.11 -13.61
CA PRO A 312 25.33 -47.41 -13.90
C PRO A 312 26.68 -47.22 -14.60
N GLY A 313 27.78 -47.44 -13.87
CA GLY A 313 29.14 -47.36 -14.41
C GLY A 313 30.14 -46.60 -13.52
N ARG A 314 31.42 -46.98 -13.62
CA ARG A 314 32.54 -46.53 -12.77
C ARG A 314 32.97 -45.09 -13.10
N GLN A 315 32.15 -44.10 -12.73
CA GLN A 315 32.57 -42.69 -12.63
C GLN A 315 32.42 -42.19 -11.18
N THR A 316 33.17 -42.83 -10.29
CA THR A 316 33.43 -42.34 -8.94
C THR A 316 34.46 -41.21 -9.06
N ASN A 317 34.04 -39.95 -8.95
CA ASN A 317 34.79 -38.85 -8.30
C ASN A 317 34.20 -37.44 -8.55
N LEU A 318 33.34 -37.24 -9.54
CA LEU A 318 32.85 -35.89 -9.87
C LEU A 318 31.81 -35.31 -8.87
N CYS A 319 31.18 -36.12 -8.03
CA CYS A 319 30.18 -35.70 -7.03
C CYS A 319 30.32 -36.42 -5.69
N ALA A 320 31.55 -36.80 -5.33
CA ALA A 320 31.86 -37.59 -4.14
C ALA A 320 31.52 -36.88 -2.80
N GLY A 321 31.21 -35.58 -2.81
CA GLY A 321 30.88 -34.79 -1.62
C GLY A 321 29.45 -34.95 -1.08
N GLY A 322 28.63 -35.83 -1.67
CA GLY A 322 27.23 -36.00 -1.25
C GLY A 322 26.35 -34.78 -1.58
N PRO A 323 25.10 -34.74 -1.07
CA PRO A 323 24.19 -33.63 -1.31
C PRO A 323 24.69 -32.32 -0.66
N VAL A 324 24.94 -31.29 -1.47
CA VAL A 324 25.39 -29.97 -1.00
C VAL A 324 24.22 -29.01 -0.95
N VAL A 325 24.19 -28.13 0.06
CA VAL A 325 23.23 -27.03 0.15
C VAL A 325 23.58 -25.97 -0.88
N SER A 326 22.69 -25.72 -1.84
CA SER A 326 22.94 -24.75 -2.93
C SER A 326 22.53 -23.31 -2.60
N SER A 327 21.75 -23.11 -1.54
CA SER A 327 21.24 -21.80 -1.12
C SER A 327 20.94 -21.78 0.37
N ALA A 328 21.21 -20.65 1.02
CA ALA A 328 20.80 -20.41 2.41
C ALA A 328 19.29 -20.16 2.56
N VAL A 329 18.60 -19.88 1.44
CA VAL A 329 17.15 -19.70 1.42
C VAL A 329 16.48 -21.05 1.69
N SER A 330 15.32 -21.04 2.34
CA SER A 330 14.45 -22.23 2.47
C SER A 330 13.06 -21.88 1.97
N LEU A 331 12.31 -22.87 1.49
CA LEU A 331 10.91 -22.63 1.18
C LEU A 331 10.17 -22.25 2.47
N PRO A 332 9.32 -21.20 2.42
CA PRO A 332 8.57 -20.78 3.59
C PRO A 332 7.63 -21.91 4.04
N ALA A 333 7.56 -22.15 5.35
CA ALA A 333 6.64 -23.13 5.92
C ALA A 333 5.21 -22.58 6.07
N THR A 334 5.11 -21.26 6.25
CA THR A 334 3.86 -20.50 6.32
C THR A 334 3.98 -19.29 5.43
N VAL A 335 2.85 -18.70 5.07
CA VAL A 335 2.80 -17.42 4.39
C VAL A 335 3.63 -16.38 5.18
N ALA A 336 4.39 -15.55 4.46
CA ALA A 336 5.36 -14.63 5.07
C ALA A 336 4.75 -13.56 5.98
N GLU A 337 3.49 -13.18 5.74
CA GLU A 337 2.81 -12.12 6.49
C GLU A 337 1.37 -12.57 6.83
N PRO A 338 0.95 -12.52 8.11
CA PRO A 338 -0.43 -12.76 8.50
C PRO A 338 -1.40 -11.75 7.85
N GLY A 339 -2.61 -12.22 7.54
CA GLY A 339 -3.67 -11.35 7.04
C GLY A 339 -4.18 -10.39 8.12
N ARG A 340 -4.77 -9.27 7.70
CA ARG A 340 -5.31 -8.26 8.64
C ARG A 340 -6.33 -8.82 9.64
N PRO A 341 -7.26 -9.73 9.28
CA PRO A 341 -8.18 -10.30 10.27
C PRO A 341 -7.46 -11.06 11.39
N GLN A 342 -6.33 -11.70 11.09
CA GLN A 342 -5.52 -12.40 12.08
C GLN A 342 -4.79 -11.41 12.99
N LEU A 343 -4.20 -10.35 12.42
CA LEU A 343 -3.55 -9.26 13.17
C LEU A 343 -4.55 -8.51 14.06
N TRP A 344 -5.74 -8.19 13.55
CA TRP A 344 -6.81 -7.55 14.30
C TRP A 344 -7.35 -8.46 15.39
N GLY A 345 -7.47 -9.76 15.12
CA GLY A 345 -7.80 -10.76 16.14
C GLY A 345 -6.80 -10.77 17.29
N ALA A 346 -5.50 -10.74 16.98
CA ALA A 346 -4.43 -10.63 17.97
C ALA A 346 -4.49 -9.30 18.74
N ALA A 347 -4.67 -8.17 18.06
CA ALA A 347 -4.82 -6.86 18.71
C ALA A 347 -6.00 -6.84 19.68
N LEU A 348 -7.17 -7.35 19.27
CA LEU A 348 -8.34 -7.45 20.15
C LEU A 348 -8.10 -8.39 21.33
N ALA A 349 -7.36 -9.49 21.15
CA ALA A 349 -6.99 -10.38 22.24
C ALA A 349 -6.05 -9.69 23.25
N MET A 350 -5.11 -8.87 22.75
CA MET A 350 -4.25 -8.03 23.59
C MET A 350 -5.05 -7.01 24.39
N VAL A 351 -5.99 -6.31 23.75
CA VAL A 351 -6.89 -5.34 24.40
C VAL A 351 -7.72 -6.01 25.48
N ARG A 352 -8.28 -7.21 25.22
CA ARG A 352 -9.06 -7.94 26.24
C ARG A 352 -8.21 -8.33 27.46
N ARG A 353 -6.93 -8.64 27.26
CA ARG A 353 -6.01 -9.05 28.33
C ARG A 353 -5.44 -7.85 29.10
N HIS A 354 -5.21 -6.73 28.42
CA HIS A 354 -4.60 -5.52 28.98
C HIS A 354 -5.42 -4.26 28.66
N PRO A 355 -6.68 -4.15 29.13
CA PRO A 355 -7.63 -3.16 28.63
C PRO A 355 -7.28 -1.71 28.94
N LEU A 356 -6.67 -1.44 30.09
CA LEU A 356 -6.43 -0.06 30.53
C LEU A 356 -5.16 0.55 29.95
N LEU A 357 -4.04 -0.17 30.05
CA LEU A 357 -2.71 0.34 29.73
C LEU A 357 -2.09 -0.31 28.47
N GLY A 358 -2.74 -1.32 27.90
CA GLY A 358 -2.18 -2.09 26.79
C GLY A 358 -0.95 -2.91 27.20
N VAL A 359 -0.24 -3.43 26.22
CA VAL A 359 0.99 -4.22 26.42
C VAL A 359 2.26 -3.36 26.54
N GLY A 360 2.12 -2.04 26.40
CA GLY A 360 3.21 -1.07 26.35
C GLY A 360 3.37 -0.43 24.97
N PRO A 361 3.96 0.78 24.89
CA PRO A 361 4.23 1.44 23.62
C PRO A 361 5.04 0.55 22.68
N ASP A 362 4.61 0.44 21.42
CA ASP A 362 5.26 -0.40 20.39
C ASP A 362 5.23 -1.91 20.73
N GLY A 363 4.37 -2.33 21.66
CA GLY A 363 4.31 -3.69 22.18
C GLY A 363 3.56 -4.67 21.26
N PHE A 364 2.68 -4.19 20.37
CA PHE A 364 1.95 -5.01 19.43
C PHE A 364 2.89 -5.85 18.56
N ARG A 365 3.80 -5.21 17.82
CA ARG A 365 4.72 -5.90 16.91
C ARG A 365 5.64 -6.88 17.64
N LEU A 366 5.94 -6.61 18.90
CA LEU A 366 6.79 -7.44 19.75
C LEU A 366 6.06 -8.64 20.36
N SER A 367 4.73 -8.66 20.36
CA SER A 367 3.95 -9.65 21.13
C SER A 367 2.84 -10.35 20.35
N TYR A 368 2.41 -9.85 19.17
CA TYR A 368 1.19 -10.33 18.51
C TYR A 368 1.21 -11.85 18.23
N GLY A 369 2.37 -12.44 17.95
CA GLY A 369 2.47 -13.87 17.64
C GLY A 369 2.08 -14.77 18.81
N ALA A 370 2.23 -14.30 20.06
CA ALA A 370 1.77 -15.03 21.25
C ALA A 370 0.23 -15.07 21.38
N TYR A 371 -0.48 -14.18 20.69
CA TYR A 371 -1.93 -14.06 20.70
C TYR A 371 -2.61 -14.77 19.52
N PHE A 372 -1.84 -15.49 18.68
CA PHE A 372 -2.39 -16.36 17.64
C PHE A 372 -2.86 -17.69 18.22
N THR A 373 -3.73 -18.40 17.49
CA THR A 373 -4.21 -19.73 17.88
C THR A 373 -3.98 -20.72 16.72
N PRO A 374 -3.01 -21.65 16.82
CA PRO A 374 -2.01 -21.76 17.90
C PRO A 374 -1.01 -20.58 17.89
N PRO A 375 -0.30 -20.31 19.01
CA PRO A 375 0.73 -19.27 19.04
C PRO A 375 1.82 -19.51 18.00
N LEU A 376 2.34 -18.42 17.43
CA LEU A 376 3.44 -18.48 16.48
C LEU A 376 4.75 -18.74 17.23
N GLN A 377 5.59 -19.65 16.71
CA GLN A 377 6.92 -19.89 17.27
C GLN A 377 7.91 -18.75 16.98
N SER A 378 7.70 -18.05 15.88
CA SER A 378 8.47 -16.88 15.45
C SER A 378 7.61 -16.02 14.53
N TRP A 379 7.82 -14.70 14.53
CA TRP A 379 7.09 -13.78 13.67
C TRP A 379 7.94 -12.55 13.32
N ASP A 380 7.51 -11.80 12.30
CA ASP A 380 8.18 -10.56 11.90
C ASP A 380 7.74 -9.43 12.84
N GLN A 381 8.71 -8.90 13.59
CA GLN A 381 8.51 -7.81 14.54
C GLN A 381 8.44 -6.43 13.88
N ARG A 382 8.45 -6.34 12.55
CA ARG A 382 8.21 -5.10 11.80
C ARG A 382 6.73 -4.94 11.42
N ILE A 383 5.89 -5.94 11.69
CA ILE A 383 4.47 -5.94 11.32
C ILE A 383 3.65 -5.30 12.44
N LEU A 384 2.88 -4.29 12.06
CA LEU A 384 1.91 -3.59 12.92
C LEU A 384 0.48 -4.12 12.71
N ALA A 385 -0.44 -3.71 13.56
CA ALA A 385 -1.86 -4.10 13.51
C ALA A 385 -2.57 -3.59 12.25
N ASN A 386 -1.94 -2.71 11.47
CA ASN A 386 -2.50 -2.13 10.24
C ASN A 386 -3.85 -1.44 10.51
N SER A 387 -3.97 -0.77 11.65
CA SER A 387 -5.13 0.02 12.05
C SER A 387 -4.74 0.90 13.23
N LEU A 388 -4.70 2.22 13.05
CA LEU A 388 -4.43 3.21 14.08
C LEU A 388 -5.19 2.98 15.39
N PRO A 389 -6.53 2.78 15.40
CA PRO A 389 -7.25 2.56 16.65
C PRO A 389 -6.87 1.23 17.32
N LEU A 390 -6.67 0.15 16.56
CA LEU A 390 -6.31 -1.14 17.15
C LEU A 390 -4.86 -1.15 17.67
N GLU A 391 -3.94 -0.47 16.98
CA GLU A 391 -2.56 -0.29 17.45
C GLU A 391 -2.56 0.45 18.79
N LEU A 392 -3.22 1.62 18.84
CA LEU A 392 -3.27 2.44 20.05
C LEU A 392 -3.93 1.69 21.21
N LEU A 393 -5.03 0.97 20.96
CA LEU A 393 -5.69 0.18 21.99
C LEU A 393 -4.81 -0.99 22.47
N ALA A 394 -4.10 -1.67 21.57
CA ALA A 394 -3.24 -2.79 21.95
C ALA A 394 -2.01 -2.31 22.74
N ASP A 395 -1.37 -1.24 22.30
CA ASP A 395 -0.12 -0.73 22.88
C ASP A 395 -0.35 0.05 24.18
N VAL A 396 -1.24 1.05 24.16
CA VAL A 396 -1.42 2.00 25.28
C VAL A 396 -2.79 1.89 25.96
N GLY A 397 -3.59 0.91 25.58
CA GLY A 397 -4.88 0.62 26.19
C GLY A 397 -5.94 1.69 25.96
N MET A 398 -7.09 1.52 26.62
CA MET A 398 -8.21 2.47 26.54
C MET A 398 -7.85 3.85 27.09
N LEU A 399 -6.94 3.94 28.06
CA LEU A 399 -6.51 5.23 28.61
C LEU A 399 -5.71 6.03 27.58
N GLY A 400 -4.67 5.44 26.99
CA GLY A 400 -3.85 6.11 25.99
C GLY A 400 -4.64 6.41 24.71
N ALA A 401 -5.42 5.45 24.21
CA ALA A 401 -6.29 5.66 23.05
C ALA A 401 -7.34 6.75 23.31
N GLY A 402 -7.93 6.78 24.51
CA GLY A 402 -8.88 7.82 24.93
C GLY A 402 -8.26 9.22 24.98
N LEU A 403 -7.04 9.34 25.52
CA LEU A 403 -6.30 10.61 25.53
C LEU A 403 -5.96 11.08 24.11
N PHE A 404 -5.57 10.16 23.22
CA PHE A 404 -5.32 10.50 21.82
C PHE A 404 -6.61 10.94 21.10
N ALA A 405 -7.74 10.26 21.34
CA ALA A 405 -9.03 10.65 20.80
C ALA A 405 -9.48 12.03 21.34
N LEU A 406 -9.28 12.30 22.63
CA LEU A 406 -9.53 13.60 23.23
C LEU A 406 -8.66 14.69 22.60
N PHE A 407 -7.36 14.42 22.41
CA PHE A 407 -6.46 15.34 21.72
C PHE A 407 -6.97 15.67 20.31
N LEU A 408 -7.33 14.67 19.51
CA LEU A 408 -7.91 14.88 18.18
C LEU A 408 -9.20 15.71 18.24
N ALA A 409 -10.08 15.42 19.21
CA ALA A 409 -11.32 16.17 19.40
C ALA A 409 -11.04 17.64 19.72
N LEU A 410 -10.06 17.94 20.59
CA LEU A 410 -9.67 19.31 20.94
C LEU A 410 -9.07 20.07 19.75
N ILE A 411 -8.34 19.38 18.86
CA ILE A 411 -7.77 19.97 17.64
C ILE A 411 -8.85 20.21 16.57
N VAL A 412 -9.79 19.29 16.41
CA VAL A 412 -10.83 19.36 15.36
C VAL A 412 -12.00 20.25 15.76
N TRP A 413 -12.38 20.28 17.03
CA TRP A 413 -13.56 20.99 17.53
C TRP A 413 -13.61 22.46 17.08
N PRO A 414 -12.56 23.27 17.24
CA PRO A 414 -12.59 24.66 16.80
C PRO A 414 -12.82 24.83 15.29
N LEU A 415 -12.41 23.85 14.48
CA LEU A 415 -12.57 23.89 13.03
C LEU A 415 -14.02 23.64 12.61
N ILE A 416 -14.76 22.83 13.37
CA ILE A 416 -16.14 22.42 13.06
C ILE A 416 -17.21 23.11 13.90
N ALA A 417 -16.84 23.77 15.00
CA ALA A 417 -17.75 24.49 15.87
C ALA A 417 -18.59 25.53 15.09
N PRO A 418 -19.84 25.79 15.50
CA PRO A 418 -20.66 26.83 14.88
C PRO A 418 -19.94 28.17 14.89
N LEU A 419 -19.98 28.88 13.75
CA LEU A 419 -19.46 30.23 13.65
C LEU A 419 -20.61 31.24 13.88
N PRO A 420 -20.31 32.45 14.38
CA PRO A 420 -21.29 33.53 14.49
C PRO A 420 -22.00 33.80 13.15
N ALA A 421 -23.26 34.24 13.23
CA ALA A 421 -24.09 34.52 12.06
C ALA A 421 -23.37 35.49 11.09
N GLY A 422 -23.35 35.13 9.80
CA GLY A 422 -22.71 35.93 8.74
C GLY A 422 -21.21 35.67 8.53
N ARG A 423 -20.55 34.87 9.37
CA ARG A 423 -19.13 34.54 9.23
C ARG A 423 -18.95 33.22 8.46
N ALA A 424 -18.17 33.26 7.39
CA ALA A 424 -17.82 32.07 6.63
C ALA A 424 -16.51 31.44 7.17
N PRO A 425 -16.40 30.10 7.19
CA PRO A 425 -15.15 29.46 7.57
C PRO A 425 -14.05 29.75 6.55
N SER A 426 -12.81 29.84 7.04
CA SER A 426 -11.64 29.91 6.18
C SER A 426 -11.58 28.68 5.27
N LEU A 427 -11.26 28.87 3.99
CA LEU A 427 -11.02 27.74 3.07
C LEU A 427 -9.92 26.81 3.60
N TRP A 428 -8.92 27.36 4.30
CA TRP A 428 -7.87 26.57 4.95
C TRP A 428 -8.40 25.69 6.09
N ALA A 429 -9.40 26.16 6.85
CA ALA A 429 -10.05 25.34 7.87
C ALA A 429 -10.82 24.17 7.23
N ILE A 430 -11.48 24.40 6.08
CA ILE A 430 -12.14 23.35 5.32
C ILE A 430 -11.13 22.30 4.81
N ALA A 431 -9.99 22.72 4.28
CA ALA A 431 -8.93 21.80 3.87
C ALA A 431 -8.41 20.95 5.04
N LEU A 432 -8.18 21.56 6.21
CA LEU A 432 -7.72 20.84 7.40
C LEU A 432 -8.74 19.84 7.91
N ILE A 433 -10.04 20.17 7.89
CA ILE A 433 -11.11 19.22 8.22
C ILE A 433 -11.03 18.01 7.28
N GLY A 434 -10.94 18.25 5.98
CA GLY A 434 -10.81 17.18 4.98
C GLY A 434 -9.56 16.32 5.19
N ALA A 435 -8.41 16.95 5.42
CA ALA A 435 -7.14 16.25 5.62
C ALA A 435 -7.10 15.46 6.94
N LEU A 436 -7.55 16.02 8.06
CA LEU A 436 -7.61 15.30 9.35
C LEU A 436 -8.64 14.17 9.33
N ALA A 437 -9.77 14.36 8.65
CA ALA A 437 -10.76 13.29 8.46
C ALA A 437 -10.23 12.18 7.53
N ALA A 438 -9.49 12.53 6.47
CA ALA A 438 -8.76 11.59 5.64
C ALA A 438 -7.72 10.79 6.43
N PHE A 439 -6.92 11.45 7.28
CA PHE A 439 -5.98 10.81 8.19
C PHE A 439 -6.67 9.76 9.07
N VAL A 440 -7.78 10.12 9.72
CA VAL A 440 -8.55 9.18 10.55
C VAL A 440 -9.13 8.05 9.70
N GLY A 441 -9.71 8.36 8.54
CA GLY A 441 -10.33 7.39 7.64
C GLY A 441 -9.35 6.36 7.09
N HIS A 442 -8.19 6.81 6.63
CA HIS A 442 -7.09 5.93 6.23
C HIS A 442 -6.57 5.12 7.43
N GLY A 443 -6.40 5.78 8.58
CA GLY A 443 -5.95 5.19 9.84
C GLY A 443 -6.83 4.04 10.34
N LEU A 444 -8.09 3.92 9.90
CA LEU A 444 -8.91 2.74 10.23
C LEU A 444 -8.30 1.43 9.69
N VAL A 445 -7.55 1.51 8.60
CA VAL A 445 -7.02 0.36 7.85
C VAL A 445 -5.51 0.43 7.63
N ASP A 446 -4.81 1.32 8.31
CA ASP A 446 -3.35 1.39 8.31
C ASP A 446 -2.83 2.09 9.59
N TYR A 447 -1.58 1.85 9.98
CA TYR A 447 -0.94 2.59 11.08
C TYR A 447 0.00 3.66 10.53
N MET A 448 -0.46 4.91 10.57
CA MET A 448 0.19 6.00 9.85
C MET A 448 1.35 6.64 10.61
N LEU A 449 1.35 6.55 11.95
CA LEU A 449 2.25 7.33 12.81
C LEU A 449 3.68 6.78 12.89
N GLU A 450 3.93 5.53 12.48
CA GLU A 450 5.30 5.00 12.32
C GLU A 450 6.05 5.70 11.17
N ASN A 451 5.32 6.22 10.18
CA ASN A 451 5.91 6.80 8.99
C ASN A 451 6.32 8.26 9.24
N HIS A 452 7.61 8.52 9.37
CA HIS A 452 8.19 9.83 9.65
C HIS A 452 7.58 11.00 8.84
N ALA A 453 7.42 10.83 7.52
CA ALA A 453 6.86 11.88 6.67
C ALA A 453 5.39 12.19 7.01
N ILE A 454 4.61 11.17 7.34
CA ILE A 454 3.20 11.32 7.71
C ILE A 454 3.08 11.86 9.13
N PHE A 455 3.93 11.39 10.05
CA PHE A 455 4.02 11.89 11.42
C PHE A 455 4.32 13.40 11.44
N ILE A 456 5.32 13.86 10.69
CA ILE A 456 5.65 15.29 10.58
C ILE A 456 4.47 16.07 9.98
N LEU A 457 3.89 15.59 8.88
CA LEU A 457 2.75 16.26 8.24
C LEU A 457 1.54 16.35 9.20
N PHE A 458 1.26 15.30 9.96
CA PHE A 458 0.23 15.27 10.99
C PHE A 458 0.43 16.39 12.03
N TRP A 459 1.63 16.51 12.59
CA TRP A 459 1.92 17.57 13.57
C TRP A 459 1.87 18.98 12.97
N ILE A 460 2.29 19.15 11.71
CA ILE A 460 2.11 20.42 10.98
C ILE A 460 0.62 20.76 10.86
N MET A 461 -0.23 19.79 10.50
CA MET A 461 -1.68 19.99 10.43
C MET A 461 -2.31 20.32 11.78
N CYS A 462 -1.88 19.65 12.86
CA CYS A 462 -2.32 19.99 14.22
C CYS A 462 -1.92 21.42 14.61
N GLY A 463 -0.69 21.84 14.32
CA GLY A 463 -0.23 23.21 14.55
C GLY A 463 -1.01 24.25 13.74
N LEU A 464 -1.31 23.93 12.48
CA LEU A 464 -2.16 24.75 11.61
C LEU A 464 -3.58 24.91 12.16
N ALA A 465 -4.17 23.81 12.62
CA ALA A 465 -5.50 23.81 13.24
C ALA A 465 -5.53 24.66 14.52
N GLY A 466 -4.55 24.47 15.41
CA GLY A 466 -4.41 25.26 16.63
C GLY A 466 -4.21 26.76 16.36
N SER A 467 -3.42 27.09 15.33
CA SER A 467 -3.26 28.47 14.89
C SER A 467 -4.60 29.07 14.47
N LEU A 468 -5.35 28.41 13.57
CA LEU A 468 -6.66 28.88 13.09
C LEU A 468 -7.66 29.09 14.23
N ALA A 469 -7.71 28.18 15.19
CA ALA A 469 -8.57 28.28 16.37
C ALA A 469 -8.30 29.56 17.19
N ALA A 470 -7.04 29.83 17.52
CA ALA A 470 -6.66 30.98 18.35
C ALA A 470 -7.10 32.34 17.75
N HIS A 471 -7.13 32.43 16.42
CA HIS A 471 -7.53 33.65 15.69
C HIS A 471 -8.97 34.04 15.93
N ASP A 472 -9.86 33.05 15.86
CA ASP A 472 -11.29 33.31 15.90
C ASP A 472 -11.69 33.76 17.30
N THR A 473 -11.04 33.23 18.35
CA THR A 473 -11.16 33.70 19.73
C THR A 473 -10.63 35.11 19.98
N GLU A 474 -9.43 35.46 19.49
CA GLU A 474 -8.87 36.81 19.69
C GLU A 474 -9.75 37.88 19.03
N ARG A 475 -10.26 37.61 17.81
CA ARG A 475 -11.17 38.53 17.10
C ARG A 475 -12.53 38.70 17.77
N LEU A 476 -13.08 37.64 18.38
CA LEU A 476 -14.33 37.73 19.16
C LEU A 476 -14.11 38.65 20.38
N SER A 477 -13.01 38.45 21.10
CA SER A 477 -12.70 39.27 22.28
C SER A 477 -12.43 40.75 21.97
N TYR A 478 -12.02 41.07 20.74
CA TYR A 478 -11.79 42.45 20.29
C TYR A 478 -13.10 43.11 19.84
N ALA A 479 -13.96 42.38 19.14
CA ALA A 479 -15.28 42.85 18.71
C ALA A 479 -16.28 43.03 19.86
N ASP A 480 -16.09 42.33 20.99
CA ASP A 480 -16.90 42.56 22.20
C ASP A 480 -16.36 43.75 23.05
N ARG A 481 -15.15 44.24 22.76
CA ARG A 481 -14.49 45.34 23.49
C ARG A 481 -14.60 46.70 22.78
N HIS A 482 -15.09 46.74 21.55
CA HIS A 482 -15.24 47.93 20.70
C HIS A 482 -16.51 47.81 19.86
#